data_AF-A0A821VSW2-F1
#
_entry.id   AF-A0A821VSW2-F1
#
_cell.length_a   1.000
_cell.length_b   1.000
_cell.length_c   1.000
_cell.angle_alpha   90.00
_cell.angle_beta   90.00
_cell.angle_gamma   90.00
#
_symmetry.space_group_name_H-M   'P 1'
#
loop_
_entity.id
_entity.type
_entity.pdbx_description
1 polymer ?
#
loop_
_entity_poly.entity_id
_entity_poly.type
_entity_poly.pdbx_seq_one_letter_code
_entity_poly.pdbx_strand_id
1 'polypeptide(L)'
;MIKTLENNFSQNLNYDRILLLSTCPLYLKWYPTNRDIDLFLQIPRILLSPFTQWIISCPSNSIIYCSKDIGKILRHLNHILVRPIEWENVNISNQEFYNDYCKLVSHWSSFLSSILNYSSDDSNIILIKRFIVQHLYDFTLHTNLLNFMKTIPNLISMLLQMTDVQQDEIQLNIYRCLGKLMSEADIKTIASPSKITNVHVKFLTNTIDDSKKKERFYGILQSLKNFVQHDQVKIELIKQNALPLLIRCIIETDFDLIRVKGIVLEILLALSFNNDASLILRQNKNFMTSIRNLVDNTKSNKSNIQRAVEALLWKLEKETEAVTKLTNSKLYKYDIMISYSHSDQQLCYQIHERLVQDGFSVWIDRDNMHGATMIAMAEAIENSEVVLICMSDAYKQSVYCQSEAHYAFERRCHLIPLIMKSYYKPDGWLGIIVSGKIYVDFVKLEFVLAYEKLKKEINQYHKLNMSYSMVKSKENNHQDTSSTVSKPSEEASALIRRRSIAELPPCITQWTNQDVKSFFLTNGLDNTLLLLCTRLDGHRLLQLYEICMINRESMYQSLKGELANIHHRTLPISDYLTFLHEIKRYIPLTDAISQSTSSPLSSPTMCKLM
;
A
#
# COMPACT_ATOMS: atom_id res chain seq x y z
N MET A 1 14.59 -13.46 43.71
CA MET A 1 13.23 -12.90 43.66
C MET A 1 12.25 -13.81 42.95
N ILE A 2 12.19 -13.97 41.62
CA ILE A 2 11.23 -14.92 40.99
C ILE A 2 11.36 -16.36 41.52
N LYS A 3 12.58 -16.88 41.73
CA LYS A 3 12.81 -18.14 42.48
C LYS A 3 12.35 -18.11 43.94
N THR A 4 12.60 -17.00 44.63
CA THR A 4 12.13 -16.76 46.00
C THR A 4 10.60 -16.67 46.05
N LEU A 5 9.99 -16.28 44.93
CA LEU A 5 8.58 -16.12 44.71
C LEU A 5 7.93 -17.43 44.28
N GLU A 6 8.62 -18.30 43.54
CA GLU A 6 8.24 -19.71 43.37
C GLU A 6 8.24 -20.43 44.72
N ASN A 7 9.30 -20.21 45.51
CA ASN A 7 9.38 -20.74 46.86
C ASN A 7 8.28 -20.15 47.76
N ASN A 8 7.99 -18.85 47.68
CA ASN A 8 6.90 -18.22 48.45
C ASN A 8 5.50 -18.52 47.89
N PHE A 9 5.31 -18.73 46.59
CA PHE A 9 4.04 -19.13 45.96
C PHE A 9 3.72 -20.57 46.35
N SER A 10 4.72 -21.46 46.30
CA SER A 10 4.58 -22.85 46.77
C SER A 10 4.42 -22.97 48.28
N GLN A 11 4.94 -22.02 49.07
CA GLN A 11 4.85 -22.04 50.54
C GLN A 11 3.66 -21.23 51.13
N ASN A 12 3.20 -20.14 50.52
CA ASN A 12 2.20 -19.22 51.11
C ASN A 12 0.83 -19.17 50.39
N LEU A 13 0.73 -19.66 49.16
CA LEU A 13 -0.56 -19.84 48.48
C LEU A 13 -0.94 -21.31 48.59
N ASN A 14 -2.02 -21.62 49.30
CA ASN A 14 -2.54 -22.98 49.29
C ASN A 14 -2.95 -23.38 47.87
N TYR A 15 -3.00 -24.68 47.61
CA TYR A 15 -3.35 -25.25 46.31
C TYR A 15 -4.62 -24.59 45.72
N ASP A 16 -5.62 -24.30 46.54
CA ASP A 16 -6.87 -23.67 46.13
C ASP A 16 -6.70 -22.26 45.57
N ARG A 17 -5.79 -21.44 46.11
CA ARG A 17 -5.52 -20.08 45.59
C ARG A 17 -4.72 -20.11 44.29
N ILE A 18 -3.80 -21.07 44.14
CA ILE A 18 -3.07 -21.29 42.88
C ILE A 18 -4.04 -21.82 41.81
N LEU A 19 -4.92 -22.76 42.19
CA LEU A 19 -5.98 -23.26 41.34
C LEU A 19 -6.92 -22.12 40.92
N LEU A 20 -7.35 -21.27 41.87
CA LEU A 20 -8.18 -20.11 41.58
C LEU A 20 -7.49 -19.15 40.59
N LEU A 21 -6.22 -18.77 40.81
CA LEU A 21 -5.50 -17.87 39.89
C LEU A 21 -5.26 -18.49 38.51
N SER A 22 -5.00 -19.80 38.46
CA SER A 22 -4.82 -20.53 37.20
C SER A 22 -6.13 -20.77 36.44
N THR A 23 -7.27 -20.75 37.12
CA THR A 23 -8.60 -20.98 36.53
C THR A 23 -9.47 -19.72 36.45
N CYS A 24 -9.10 -18.63 37.11
CA CYS A 24 -9.82 -17.34 37.12
C CYS A 24 -10.25 -16.84 35.70
N PRO A 25 -9.40 -16.96 34.66
CA PRO A 25 -9.79 -16.61 33.29
C PRO A 25 -10.79 -17.55 32.63
N LEU A 26 -11.01 -18.75 33.17
CA LEU A 26 -12.07 -19.66 32.72
C LEU A 26 -13.43 -19.20 33.26
N TYR A 27 -13.44 -18.47 34.38
CA TYR A 27 -14.63 -17.90 35.01
C TYR A 27 -14.95 -16.49 34.49
N LEU A 28 -13.94 -15.75 34.03
CA LEU A 28 -14.13 -14.52 33.28
C LEU A 28 -14.41 -14.88 31.82
N LYS A 29 -15.62 -14.59 31.33
CA LYS A 29 -15.91 -14.73 29.90
C LYS A 29 -14.86 -13.95 29.12
N TRP A 30 -14.28 -14.58 28.09
CA TRP A 30 -13.33 -13.95 27.18
C TRP A 30 -13.88 -12.65 26.55
N TYR A 31 -15.21 -12.54 26.48
CA TYR A 31 -15.95 -11.37 26.02
C TYR A 31 -17.09 -11.09 27.02
N PRO A 32 -16.96 -10.05 27.87
CA PRO A 32 -18.05 -9.66 28.75
C PRO A 32 -19.29 -9.31 27.95
N THR A 33 -20.47 -9.65 28.45
CA THR A 33 -21.71 -9.08 27.92
C THR A 33 -21.79 -7.61 28.35
N ASN A 34 -22.61 -6.78 27.70
CA ASN A 34 -22.76 -5.37 28.08
C ASN A 34 -23.09 -5.14 29.57
N ARG A 35 -23.63 -6.16 30.26
CA ARG A 35 -23.94 -6.13 31.69
C ARG A 35 -22.73 -6.35 32.60
N ASP A 36 -21.63 -6.91 32.07
CA ASP A 36 -20.43 -7.24 32.83
C ASP A 36 -19.34 -6.16 32.72
N ILE A 37 -19.51 -5.17 31.81
CA ILE A 37 -18.49 -4.16 31.49
C ILE A 37 -18.05 -3.40 32.75
N ASP A 38 -18.97 -2.94 33.60
CA ASP A 38 -18.63 -2.18 34.80
C ASP A 38 -17.76 -2.97 35.79
N LEU A 39 -18.01 -4.27 35.94
CA LEU A 39 -17.17 -5.18 36.73
C LEU A 39 -15.77 -5.31 36.13
N PHE A 40 -15.67 -5.47 34.81
CA PHE A 40 -14.37 -5.54 34.13
C PHE A 40 -13.58 -4.23 34.21
N LEU A 41 -14.26 -3.07 34.22
CA LEU A 41 -13.62 -1.76 34.40
C LEU A 41 -13.12 -1.53 35.84
N GLN A 42 -13.72 -2.18 36.84
CA GLN A 42 -13.27 -2.09 38.23
C GLN A 42 -11.97 -2.86 38.49
N ILE A 43 -11.71 -3.93 37.73
CA ILE A 43 -10.53 -4.79 37.98
C ILE A 43 -9.21 -4.03 37.82
N PRO A 44 -8.94 -3.31 36.71
CA PRO A 44 -7.73 -2.49 36.61
C PRO A 44 -7.62 -1.43 37.69
N ARG A 45 -8.74 -0.85 38.15
CA ARG A 45 -8.73 0.16 39.22
C ARG A 45 -8.16 -0.35 40.54
N ILE A 46 -8.35 -1.63 40.82
CA ILE A 46 -7.90 -2.24 42.07
C ILE A 46 -6.54 -2.89 41.89
N LEU A 47 -6.33 -3.60 40.78
CA LEU A 47 -5.18 -4.50 40.63
C LEU A 47 -4.00 -3.91 39.86
N LEU A 48 -4.19 -2.86 39.04
CA LEU A 48 -3.13 -2.38 38.16
C LEU A 48 -1.93 -1.86 38.95
N SER A 49 -2.13 -0.95 39.90
CA SER A 49 -1.02 -0.34 40.63
C SER A 49 -0.26 -1.35 41.49
N PRO A 50 -0.93 -2.20 42.31
CA PRO A 50 -0.24 -3.26 43.05
C PRO A 50 0.53 -4.24 42.16
N PHE A 51 -0.07 -4.65 41.03
CA PHE A 51 0.60 -5.53 40.07
C PHE A 51 1.81 -4.86 39.42
N THR A 52 1.69 -3.57 39.10
CA THR A 52 2.78 -2.79 38.49
C THR A 52 3.96 -2.62 39.43
N GLN A 53 3.70 -2.24 40.69
CA GLN A 53 4.75 -2.15 41.71
C GLN A 53 5.45 -3.50 41.92
N TRP A 54 4.65 -4.57 41.97
CA TRP A 54 5.16 -5.91 42.14
C TRP A 54 6.03 -6.38 40.97
N ILE A 55 5.57 -6.23 39.72
CA ILE A 55 6.33 -6.71 38.56
C ILE A 55 7.64 -5.92 38.42
N ILE A 56 7.63 -4.61 38.65
CA ILE A 56 8.83 -3.76 38.59
C ILE A 56 9.87 -4.17 39.63
N SER A 57 9.43 -4.64 40.79
CA SER A 57 10.34 -5.14 41.82
C SER A 57 11.10 -6.41 41.38
N CYS A 58 10.60 -7.15 40.39
CA CYS A 58 11.26 -8.33 39.86
C CYS A 58 12.45 -7.94 38.96
N PRO A 59 13.68 -8.40 39.24
CA PRO A 59 14.80 -8.16 38.34
C PRO A 59 14.55 -8.78 36.96
N SER A 60 14.89 -8.08 35.88
CA SER A 60 14.62 -8.53 34.50
C SER A 60 15.21 -9.91 34.19
N ASN A 61 16.43 -10.17 34.65
CA ASN A 61 17.13 -11.45 34.47
C ASN A 61 16.47 -12.61 35.22
N SER A 62 15.57 -12.34 36.17
CA SER A 62 14.95 -13.41 36.96
C SER A 62 13.82 -14.13 36.21
N ILE A 63 13.36 -13.57 35.08
CA ILE A 63 12.25 -14.14 34.29
C ILE A 63 12.56 -15.52 33.71
N ILE A 64 13.84 -15.83 33.48
CA ILE A 64 14.31 -17.12 32.97
C ILE A 64 14.01 -18.28 33.93
N TYR A 65 13.85 -17.97 35.22
CA TYR A 65 13.52 -18.95 36.25
C TYR A 65 12.02 -19.08 36.49
N CYS A 66 11.18 -18.45 35.66
CA CYS A 66 9.74 -18.55 35.78
C CYS A 66 9.27 -19.97 35.38
N SER A 67 8.60 -20.67 36.30
CA SER A 67 7.93 -21.94 36.03
C SER A 67 6.71 -21.76 35.13
N LYS A 68 6.27 -22.88 34.53
CA LYS A 68 5.10 -22.91 33.66
C LYS A 68 3.84 -22.39 34.34
N ASP A 69 3.65 -22.66 35.63
CA ASP A 69 2.44 -22.25 36.34
C ASP A 69 2.43 -20.77 36.70
N ILE A 70 3.58 -20.20 37.11
CA ILE A 70 3.70 -18.74 37.26
C ILE A 70 3.56 -18.05 35.90
N GLY A 71 4.13 -18.60 34.84
CA GLY A 71 3.96 -18.07 33.48
C GLY A 71 2.48 -18.03 33.05
N LYS A 72 1.68 -19.06 33.39
CA LYS A 72 0.22 -19.02 33.16
C LYS A 72 -0.44 -17.92 33.98
N ILE A 73 -0.12 -17.79 35.27
CA ILE A 73 -0.71 -16.77 36.15
C ILE A 73 -0.38 -15.36 35.66
N LEU A 74 0.88 -15.09 35.33
CA LEU A 74 1.32 -13.82 34.74
C LEU A 74 0.56 -13.52 33.44
N ARG A 75 0.42 -14.55 32.60
CA ARG A 75 -0.35 -14.45 31.36
C ARG A 75 -1.79 -14.02 31.63
N HIS A 76 -2.40 -14.62 32.63
CA HIS A 76 -3.78 -14.39 32.99
C HIS A 76 -4.02 -13.03 33.64
N LEU A 77 -3.16 -12.64 34.59
CA LEU A 77 -3.23 -11.32 35.24
C LEU A 77 -3.05 -10.20 34.23
N ASN A 78 -2.05 -10.28 33.37
CA ASN A 78 -1.84 -9.21 32.38
C ASN A 78 -2.99 -9.15 31.38
N HIS A 79 -3.55 -10.30 30.96
CA HIS A 79 -4.73 -10.31 30.10
C HIS A 79 -5.93 -9.63 30.75
N ILE A 80 -6.19 -9.88 32.03
CA ILE A 80 -7.27 -9.25 32.79
C ILE A 80 -7.06 -7.74 32.93
N LEU A 81 -5.82 -7.29 33.08
CA LEU A 81 -5.49 -5.87 33.20
C LEU A 81 -5.56 -5.15 31.85
N VAL A 82 -5.15 -5.80 30.76
CA VAL A 82 -5.06 -5.17 29.43
C VAL A 82 -6.35 -5.27 28.63
N ARG A 83 -7.15 -6.33 28.76
CA ARG A 83 -8.40 -6.49 27.99
C ARG A 83 -9.41 -5.36 28.15
N PRO A 84 -9.65 -4.82 29.35
CA PRO A 84 -10.54 -3.67 29.53
C PRO A 84 -10.15 -2.46 28.65
N ILE A 85 -8.88 -2.35 28.26
CA ILE A 85 -8.35 -1.28 27.40
C ILE A 85 -8.86 -1.39 25.94
N GLU A 86 -9.19 -2.59 25.46
CA GLU A 86 -9.69 -2.79 24.08
C GLU A 86 -11.09 -2.22 23.85
N TRP A 87 -11.85 -2.01 24.91
CA TRP A 87 -13.25 -1.58 24.86
C TRP A 87 -13.42 -0.06 24.97
N GLU A 88 -12.49 0.73 24.43
CA GLU A 88 -12.51 2.22 24.34
C GLU A 88 -12.90 3.01 25.63
N ASN A 89 -13.13 2.35 26.78
CA ASN A 89 -13.87 2.89 27.93
C ASN A 89 -13.18 2.67 29.29
N VAL A 90 -11.96 2.11 29.33
CA VAL A 90 -11.12 2.29 30.52
C VAL A 90 -10.31 3.55 30.32
N ASN A 91 -10.47 4.50 31.23
CA ASN A 91 -9.76 5.76 31.33
C ASN A 91 -8.22 5.63 31.31
N ILE A 92 -7.61 5.28 30.17
CA ILE A 92 -6.21 5.63 29.88
C ILE A 92 -6.08 7.14 29.63
N SER A 93 -7.20 7.85 29.56
CA SER A 93 -7.29 9.30 29.77
C SER A 93 -6.85 9.72 31.18
N ASN A 94 -6.95 8.86 32.20
CA ASN A 94 -6.41 9.16 33.52
C ASN A 94 -4.89 8.90 33.51
N GLN A 95 -4.14 9.97 33.79
CA GLN A 95 -2.68 9.98 33.79
C GLN A 95 -2.06 8.91 34.68
N GLU A 96 -2.68 8.59 35.82
CA GLU A 96 -2.14 7.60 36.77
C GLU A 96 -2.16 6.18 36.17
N PHE A 97 -3.29 5.78 35.58
CA PHE A 97 -3.43 4.49 34.87
C PHE A 97 -2.48 4.41 33.69
N TYR A 98 -2.40 5.48 32.88
CA TYR A 98 -1.48 5.54 31.76
C TYR A 98 -0.02 5.35 32.20
N ASN A 99 0.40 6.05 33.27
CA ASN A 99 1.75 5.93 33.80
C ASN A 99 2.06 4.50 34.27
N ASP A 100 1.14 3.83 34.95
CA ASP A 100 1.36 2.44 35.39
C ASP A 100 1.45 1.47 34.20
N TYR A 101 0.61 1.63 33.17
CA TYR A 101 0.77 0.86 31.93
C TYR A 101 2.09 1.12 31.22
N CYS A 102 2.55 2.38 31.13
CA CYS A 102 3.86 2.70 30.55
C CYS A 102 5.01 2.01 31.30
N LYS A 103 4.94 1.95 32.64
CA LYS A 103 5.92 1.21 33.43
C LYS A 103 5.86 -0.29 33.14
N LEU A 104 4.67 -0.87 33.06
CA LEU A 104 4.48 -2.28 32.68
C LEU A 104 5.13 -2.57 31.34
N VAL A 105 4.78 -1.81 30.30
CA VAL A 105 5.33 -1.97 28.95
C VAL A 105 6.86 -1.93 28.96
N SER A 106 7.45 -0.93 29.63
CA SER A 106 8.90 -0.78 29.75
C SER A 106 9.57 -2.00 30.41
N HIS A 107 8.92 -2.54 31.45
CA HIS A 107 9.43 -3.70 32.16
C HIS A 107 9.28 -5.00 31.34
N TRP A 108 8.17 -5.18 30.62
CA TRP A 108 7.99 -6.29 29.67
C TRP A 108 9.01 -6.24 28.53
N SER A 109 9.35 -5.06 28.02
CA SER A 109 10.46 -4.88 27.08
C SER A 109 11.82 -5.26 27.69
N SER A 110 12.04 -4.96 28.97
CA SER A 110 13.27 -5.36 29.68
C SER A 110 13.37 -6.88 29.88
N PHE A 111 12.25 -7.54 30.17
CA PHE A 111 12.17 -9.01 30.18
C PHE A 111 12.49 -9.58 28.80
N LEU A 112 11.93 -9.01 27.74
CA LEU A 112 12.24 -9.43 26.37
C LEU A 112 13.74 -9.37 26.11
N SER A 113 14.41 -8.26 26.48
CA SER A 113 15.86 -8.10 26.30
C SER A 113 16.66 -9.19 27.02
N SER A 114 16.24 -9.54 28.24
CA SER A 114 16.93 -10.53 29.07
C SER A 114 16.87 -11.95 28.50
N ILE A 115 15.89 -12.26 27.63
CA ILE A 115 15.68 -13.61 27.08
C ILE A 115 16.18 -13.80 25.64
N LEU A 116 16.67 -12.73 24.97
CA LEU A 116 17.05 -12.78 23.55
C LEU A 116 18.16 -13.80 23.27
N ASN A 117 19.19 -13.83 24.12
CA ASN A 117 20.39 -14.64 23.93
C ASN A 117 20.20 -16.11 24.32
N TYR A 118 19.04 -16.48 24.91
CA TYR A 118 18.80 -17.85 25.33
C TYR A 118 18.34 -18.72 24.15
N SER A 119 18.90 -19.93 24.06
CA SER A 119 18.58 -20.91 23.01
C SER A 119 17.07 -21.14 22.90
N SER A 120 16.62 -21.33 21.65
CA SER A 120 15.25 -21.67 21.33
C SER A 120 14.92 -23.16 21.55
N ASP A 121 15.86 -23.96 22.08
CA ASP A 121 15.65 -25.39 22.33
C ASP A 121 15.07 -25.69 23.72
N ASP A 122 15.23 -24.77 24.69
CA ASP A 122 14.67 -24.95 26.04
C ASP A 122 13.16 -24.68 26.04
N SER A 123 12.39 -25.73 26.35
CA SER A 123 10.93 -25.68 26.43
C SER A 123 10.38 -24.61 27.39
N ASN A 124 11.11 -24.28 28.46
CA ASN A 124 10.71 -23.24 29.40
C ASN A 124 10.94 -21.85 28.80
N ILE A 125 12.09 -21.64 28.16
CA ILE A 125 12.41 -20.38 27.46
C ILE A 125 11.45 -20.13 26.30
N ILE A 126 11.05 -21.16 25.55
CA ILE A 126 10.01 -21.04 24.50
C ILE A 126 8.69 -20.54 25.11
N LEU A 127 8.27 -21.12 26.25
CA LEU A 127 7.04 -20.71 26.93
C LEU A 127 7.14 -19.25 27.42
N ILE A 128 8.32 -18.84 27.90
CA ILE A 128 8.62 -17.47 28.33
C ILE A 128 8.55 -16.48 27.17
N LYS A 129 9.25 -16.77 26.07
CA LYS A 129 9.18 -16.01 24.82
C LYS A 129 7.73 -15.83 24.37
N ARG A 130 6.93 -16.91 24.40
CA ARG A 130 5.53 -16.87 23.98
C ARG A 130 4.67 -15.91 24.81
N PHE A 131 4.75 -15.95 26.14
CA PHE A 131 3.91 -15.04 26.95
C PHE A 131 4.38 -13.59 26.88
N ILE A 132 5.69 -13.33 26.87
CA ILE A 132 6.21 -11.96 26.80
C ILE A 132 5.76 -11.28 25.50
N VAL A 133 5.92 -11.97 24.35
CA VAL A 133 5.50 -11.41 23.06
C VAL A 133 3.98 -11.25 23.00
N GLN A 134 3.20 -12.19 23.56
CA GLN A 134 1.75 -12.04 23.66
C GLN A 134 1.36 -10.78 24.45
N HIS A 135 2.05 -10.49 25.54
CA HIS A 135 1.79 -9.29 26.34
C HIS A 135 2.15 -8.00 25.63
N LEU A 136 3.31 -7.97 24.98
CA LEU A 136 3.69 -6.84 24.15
C LEU A 136 2.64 -6.59 23.07
N TYR A 137 2.13 -7.66 22.44
CA TYR A 137 1.03 -7.55 21.49
C TYR A 137 -0.23 -6.95 22.12
N ASP A 138 -0.66 -7.44 23.28
CA ASP A 138 -1.88 -6.95 23.93
C ASP A 138 -1.78 -5.42 24.19
N PHE A 139 -0.60 -4.90 24.57
CA PHE A 139 -0.38 -3.45 24.72
C PHE A 139 -0.46 -2.67 23.42
N THR A 140 -0.11 -3.26 22.26
CA THR A 140 -0.24 -2.61 20.95
C THR A 140 -1.70 -2.37 20.54
N LEU A 141 -2.67 -2.96 21.24
CA LEU A 141 -4.09 -2.79 20.93
C LEU A 141 -4.60 -1.40 21.29
N HIS A 142 -3.97 -0.71 22.23
CA HIS A 142 -4.33 0.65 22.63
C HIS A 142 -3.46 1.71 21.94
N THR A 143 -4.08 2.74 21.37
CA THR A 143 -3.38 3.79 20.60
C THR A 143 -2.32 4.55 21.42
N ASN A 144 -2.63 4.98 22.65
CA ASN A 144 -1.67 5.74 23.46
C ASN A 144 -0.48 4.89 23.93
N LEU A 145 -0.72 3.59 24.19
CA LEU A 145 0.35 2.67 24.59
C LEU A 145 1.19 2.27 23.38
N LEU A 146 0.57 2.07 22.22
CA LEU A 146 1.27 1.87 20.96
C LEU A 146 2.21 3.05 20.65
N ASN A 147 1.74 4.29 20.82
CA ASN A 147 2.57 5.48 20.64
C ASN A 147 3.75 5.51 21.62
N PHE A 148 3.53 5.16 22.89
CA PHE A 148 4.61 5.01 23.87
C PHE A 148 5.59 3.89 23.49
N MET A 149 5.09 2.72 23.06
CA MET A 149 5.93 1.60 22.64
C MET A 149 6.85 1.96 21.47
N LYS A 150 6.39 2.80 20.54
CA LYS A 150 7.23 3.33 19.45
C LYS A 150 8.42 4.18 19.94
N THR A 151 8.35 4.73 21.15
CA THR A 151 9.46 5.47 21.77
C THR A 151 10.48 4.59 22.47
N ILE A 152 10.17 3.30 22.70
CA ILE A 152 11.07 2.39 23.42
C ILE A 152 12.25 2.01 22.51
N PRO A 153 13.49 2.34 22.91
CA PRO A 153 14.67 2.04 22.11
C PRO A 153 14.81 0.54 21.86
N ASN A 154 15.25 0.18 20.65
CA ASN A 154 15.58 -1.19 20.23
C ASN A 154 14.43 -2.21 20.26
N LEU A 155 13.20 -1.87 20.70
CA LEU A 155 12.10 -2.83 20.79
C LEU A 155 11.82 -3.53 19.45
N ILE A 156 11.80 -2.78 18.35
CA ILE A 156 11.63 -3.34 17.00
C ILE A 156 12.77 -4.29 16.66
N SER A 157 14.02 -3.89 16.90
CA SER A 157 15.20 -4.74 16.63
C SER A 157 15.18 -6.04 17.43
N MET A 158 14.73 -5.99 18.69
CA MET A 158 14.61 -7.16 19.56
C MET A 158 13.53 -8.12 19.07
N LEU A 159 12.39 -7.60 18.61
CA LEU A 159 11.32 -8.40 18.00
C LEU A 159 11.76 -9.03 16.68
N LEU A 160 12.53 -8.31 15.85
CA LEU A 160 13.08 -8.82 14.60
C LEU A 160 14.09 -9.96 14.84
N GLN A 161 14.96 -9.85 15.86
CA GLN A 161 15.87 -10.95 16.23
C GLN A 161 15.14 -12.25 16.59
N MET A 162 13.89 -12.16 17.04
CA MET A 162 13.09 -13.33 17.42
C MET A 162 12.29 -13.95 16.27
N THR A 163 12.31 -13.38 15.06
CA THR A 163 11.56 -13.95 13.92
C THR A 163 12.08 -15.33 13.48
N ASP A 164 13.32 -15.66 13.82
CA ASP A 164 13.95 -16.95 13.47
C ASP A 164 13.58 -18.10 14.42
N VAL A 165 12.83 -17.82 15.49
CA VAL A 165 12.33 -18.87 16.39
C VAL A 165 11.37 -19.79 15.62
N GLN A 166 11.69 -21.10 15.58
CA GLN A 166 10.93 -22.14 14.87
C GLN A 166 9.63 -22.54 15.60
N GLN A 167 8.80 -21.55 15.95
CA GLN A 167 7.51 -21.74 16.62
C GLN A 167 6.49 -20.73 16.08
N ASP A 168 5.52 -21.22 15.32
CA ASP A 168 4.55 -20.37 14.61
C ASP A 168 3.77 -19.43 15.54
N GLU A 169 3.41 -19.86 16.75
CA GLU A 169 2.67 -19.05 17.73
C GLU A 169 3.46 -17.80 18.16
N ILE A 170 4.77 -17.98 18.35
CA ILE A 170 5.67 -16.90 18.73
C ILE A 170 5.83 -15.96 17.53
N GLN A 171 6.10 -16.52 16.34
CA GLN A 171 6.23 -15.76 15.11
C GLN A 171 4.97 -14.93 14.81
N LEU A 172 3.78 -15.51 14.95
CA LEU A 172 2.53 -14.81 14.74
C LEU A 172 2.41 -13.60 15.67
N ASN A 173 2.64 -13.77 16.98
CA ASN A 173 2.53 -12.64 17.92
C ASN A 173 3.62 -11.59 17.69
N ILE A 174 4.82 -12.00 17.26
CA ILE A 174 5.88 -11.07 16.83
C ILE A 174 5.39 -10.25 15.64
N TYR A 175 4.89 -10.90 14.58
CA TYR A 175 4.39 -10.19 13.41
C TYR A 175 3.20 -9.28 13.76
N ARG A 176 2.31 -9.70 14.67
CA ARG A 176 1.21 -8.84 15.14
C ARG A 176 1.71 -7.58 15.85
N CYS A 177 2.78 -7.67 16.65
CA CYS A 177 3.43 -6.50 17.24
C CYS A 177 4.07 -5.63 16.16
N LEU A 178 4.91 -6.24 15.32
CA LEU A 178 5.67 -5.58 14.28
C LEU A 178 4.77 -4.84 13.29
N GLY A 179 3.66 -5.44 12.87
CA GLY A 179 2.72 -4.78 11.95
C GLY A 179 2.13 -3.49 12.50
N LYS A 180 2.08 -3.29 13.82
CA LYS A 180 1.63 -2.03 14.43
C LYS A 180 2.78 -1.06 14.77
N LEU A 181 3.96 -1.60 15.11
CA LEU A 181 5.10 -0.81 15.56
C LEU A 181 5.95 -0.28 14.41
N MET A 182 6.14 -1.08 13.37
CA MET A 182 7.09 -0.80 12.30
C MET A 182 6.62 0.33 11.40
N SER A 183 7.56 1.19 11.03
CA SER A 183 7.41 2.12 9.92
C SER A 183 7.58 1.39 8.59
N GLU A 184 7.33 2.11 7.49
CA GLU A 184 7.55 1.57 6.16
C GLU A 184 9.01 1.19 5.90
N ALA A 185 9.94 2.03 6.37
CA ALA A 185 11.38 1.78 6.26
C ALA A 185 11.79 0.51 7.01
N ASP A 186 11.24 0.30 8.21
CA ASP A 186 11.53 -0.88 9.01
C ASP A 186 11.05 -2.15 8.31
N ILE A 187 9.86 -2.14 7.69
CA ILE A 187 9.28 -3.37 7.09
C ILE A 187 10.14 -3.87 5.92
N LYS A 188 10.79 -2.97 5.19
CA LYS A 188 11.75 -3.33 4.13
C LYS A 188 12.99 -4.04 4.65
N THR A 189 13.33 -3.88 5.93
CA THR A 189 14.44 -4.61 6.57
C THR A 189 14.09 -6.05 6.93
N ILE A 190 12.81 -6.45 6.82
CA ILE A 190 12.41 -7.82 7.16
C ILE A 190 12.96 -8.78 6.11
N ALA A 191 13.88 -9.64 6.53
CA ALA A 191 14.63 -10.55 5.66
C ALA A 191 13.77 -11.58 4.91
N SER A 192 12.51 -11.84 5.31
CA SER A 192 11.69 -12.89 4.71
C SER A 192 10.17 -12.59 4.70
N PRO A 193 9.67 -11.83 3.70
CA PRO A 193 8.25 -11.60 3.49
C PRO A 193 7.43 -12.90 3.38
N SER A 194 8.01 -13.96 2.78
CA SER A 194 7.38 -15.27 2.62
C SER A 194 7.06 -15.98 3.94
N LYS A 195 7.87 -15.78 4.99
CA LYS A 195 7.59 -16.33 6.34
C LYS A 195 6.39 -15.62 6.96
N ILE A 196 6.29 -14.30 6.80
CA ILE A 196 5.15 -13.51 7.31
C ILE A 196 3.85 -14.06 6.71
N THR A 197 3.79 -14.18 5.39
CA THR A 197 2.60 -14.66 4.70
C THR A 197 2.26 -16.10 5.05
N ASN A 198 3.27 -16.98 5.15
CA ASN A 198 3.06 -18.39 5.48
C ASN A 198 2.42 -18.54 6.86
N VAL A 199 2.98 -17.88 7.88
CA VAL A 199 2.44 -17.91 9.24
C VAL A 199 1.01 -17.38 9.28
N HIS A 200 0.72 -16.24 8.64
CA HIS A 200 -0.63 -15.68 8.62
C HIS A 200 -1.62 -16.60 7.90
N VAL A 201 -1.30 -17.07 6.69
CA VAL A 201 -2.18 -17.97 5.91
C VAL A 201 -2.43 -19.27 6.67
N LYS A 202 -1.41 -19.89 7.26
CA LYS A 202 -1.55 -21.09 8.08
C LYS A 202 -2.52 -20.88 9.25
N PHE A 203 -2.37 -19.79 10.00
CA PHE A 203 -3.27 -19.52 11.13
C PHE A 203 -4.68 -19.12 10.70
N LEU A 204 -4.85 -18.36 9.61
CA LEU A 204 -6.16 -18.03 9.07
C LEU A 204 -6.91 -19.29 8.66
N THR A 205 -6.26 -20.19 7.90
CA THR A 205 -6.85 -21.47 7.48
C THR A 205 -7.24 -22.34 8.67
N ASN A 206 -6.44 -22.36 9.74
CA ASN A 206 -6.73 -23.15 10.94
C ASN A 206 -7.79 -22.54 11.86
N THR A 207 -8.17 -21.28 11.68
CA THR A 207 -9.09 -20.57 12.59
C THR A 207 -10.40 -20.14 11.94
N ILE A 208 -10.48 -20.14 10.60
CA ILE A 208 -11.65 -19.68 9.84
C ILE A 208 -12.95 -20.43 10.20
N ASP A 209 -12.88 -21.75 10.37
CA ASP A 209 -14.05 -22.61 10.66
C ASP A 209 -14.27 -22.89 12.14
N ASP A 210 -13.38 -22.41 13.01
CA ASP A 210 -13.45 -22.67 14.45
C ASP A 210 -14.26 -21.57 15.15
N SER A 211 -15.52 -21.88 15.46
CA SER A 211 -16.45 -20.97 16.13
C SER A 211 -15.96 -20.46 17.49
N LYS A 212 -15.04 -21.17 18.16
CA LYS A 212 -14.43 -20.75 19.44
C LYS A 212 -13.25 -19.81 19.24
N LYS A 213 -12.72 -19.69 18.02
CA LYS A 213 -11.54 -18.88 17.68
C LYS A 213 -11.84 -17.67 16.81
N LYS A 214 -13.11 -17.27 16.65
CA LYS A 214 -13.52 -16.11 15.84
C LYS A 214 -12.69 -14.85 16.10
N GLU A 215 -12.44 -14.54 17.35
CA GLU A 215 -11.74 -13.32 17.73
C GLU A 215 -10.23 -13.40 17.48
N ARG A 216 -9.68 -14.60 17.61
CA ARG A 216 -8.32 -14.88 17.18
C ARG A 216 -8.19 -14.71 15.67
N PHE A 217 -9.17 -15.22 14.91
CA PHE A 217 -9.25 -15.03 13.45
C PHE A 217 -9.29 -13.54 13.08
N TYR A 218 -10.10 -12.74 13.78
CA TYR A 218 -10.17 -11.28 13.57
C TYR A 218 -8.83 -10.60 13.84
N GLY A 219 -8.17 -10.94 14.95
CA GLY A 219 -6.86 -10.42 15.29
C GLY A 219 -5.77 -10.76 14.26
N ILE A 220 -5.86 -11.92 13.60
CA ILE A 220 -4.94 -12.32 12.53
C ILE A 220 -5.23 -11.54 11.24
N LEU A 221 -6.50 -11.36 10.86
CA LEU A 221 -6.88 -10.54 9.71
C LEU A 221 -6.41 -9.09 9.87
N GLN A 222 -6.64 -8.50 11.04
CA GLN A 222 -6.18 -7.14 11.34
C GLN A 222 -4.66 -7.01 11.26
N SER A 223 -3.92 -8.03 11.69
CA SER A 223 -2.47 -8.09 11.56
C SER A 223 -2.03 -8.15 10.09
N LEU A 224 -2.67 -9.02 9.30
CA LEU A 224 -2.36 -9.17 7.88
C LEU A 224 -2.61 -7.87 7.11
N LYS A 225 -3.70 -7.15 7.43
CA LYS A 225 -4.01 -5.83 6.88
C LYS A 225 -2.85 -4.83 7.05
N ASN A 226 -2.11 -4.89 8.15
CA ASN A 226 -1.00 -3.97 8.37
C ASN A 226 0.21 -4.27 7.45
N PHE A 227 0.37 -5.52 7.00
CA PHE A 227 1.48 -5.91 6.12
C PHE A 227 1.14 -5.89 4.64
N VAL A 228 -0.13 -6.10 4.26
CA VAL A 228 -0.53 -6.26 2.86
C VAL A 228 -0.22 -5.03 1.99
N GLN A 229 -0.01 -3.85 2.57
CA GLN A 229 0.37 -2.66 1.80
C GLN A 229 1.76 -2.77 1.16
N HIS A 230 2.61 -3.67 1.64
CA HIS A 230 3.94 -3.89 1.10
C HIS A 230 3.91 -4.78 -0.14
N ASP A 231 4.48 -4.30 -1.23
CA ASP A 231 4.41 -4.96 -2.54
C ASP A 231 4.97 -6.40 -2.53
N GLN A 232 6.05 -6.66 -1.78
CA GLN A 232 6.60 -8.01 -1.62
C GLN A 232 5.64 -8.96 -0.88
N VAL A 233 4.93 -8.47 0.13
CA VAL A 233 3.93 -9.25 0.88
C VAL A 233 2.74 -9.58 -0.02
N LYS A 234 2.28 -8.63 -0.85
CA LYS A 234 1.20 -8.86 -1.83
C LYS A 234 1.56 -10.02 -2.77
N ILE A 235 2.77 -9.98 -3.34
CA ILE A 235 3.27 -11.02 -4.25
C ILE A 235 3.31 -12.39 -3.57
N GLU A 236 3.84 -12.47 -2.35
CA GLU A 236 3.94 -13.74 -1.61
C GLU A 236 2.58 -14.28 -1.16
N LEU A 237 1.60 -13.43 -0.83
CA LEU A 237 0.22 -13.87 -0.52
C LEU A 237 -0.46 -14.52 -1.73
N ILE A 238 -0.23 -13.97 -2.93
CA ILE A 238 -0.78 -14.51 -4.17
C ILE A 238 -0.12 -15.86 -4.48
N LYS A 239 1.21 -15.96 -4.40
CA LYS A 239 1.95 -17.22 -4.59
C LYS A 239 1.50 -18.32 -3.62
N GLN A 240 1.18 -17.98 -2.38
CA GLN A 240 0.72 -18.91 -1.35
C GLN A 240 -0.80 -19.18 -1.41
N ASN A 241 -1.47 -18.76 -2.49
CA ASN A 241 -2.88 -19.03 -2.74
C ASN A 241 -3.81 -18.56 -1.60
N ALA A 242 -3.58 -17.36 -1.06
CA ALA A 242 -4.42 -16.79 0.00
C ALA A 242 -5.78 -16.28 -0.51
N LEU A 243 -5.92 -15.99 -1.81
CA LEU A 243 -7.13 -15.37 -2.39
C LEU A 243 -8.43 -16.18 -2.17
N PRO A 244 -8.47 -17.52 -2.38
CA PRO A 244 -9.68 -18.30 -2.14
C PRO A 244 -10.22 -18.18 -0.71
N LEU A 245 -9.33 -18.15 0.29
CA LEU A 245 -9.69 -17.97 1.70
C LEU A 245 -10.33 -16.59 1.94
N LEU A 246 -9.76 -15.54 1.37
CA LEU A 246 -10.30 -14.18 1.50
C LEU A 246 -11.62 -14.02 0.75
N ILE A 247 -11.75 -14.60 -0.45
CA ILE A 247 -13.00 -14.59 -1.23
C ILE A 247 -14.12 -15.30 -0.45
N ARG A 248 -13.81 -16.45 0.17
CA ARG A 248 -14.76 -17.20 1.02
C ARG A 248 -15.35 -16.33 2.12
N CYS A 249 -14.53 -15.50 2.78
CA CYS A 249 -14.97 -14.59 3.84
C CYS A 249 -16.01 -13.56 3.35
N ILE A 250 -16.00 -13.19 2.07
CA ILE A 250 -16.96 -12.25 1.48
C ILE A 250 -18.24 -12.94 1.06
N ILE A 251 -18.13 -14.12 0.43
CA ILE A 251 -19.25 -14.88 -0.12
C ILE A 251 -20.16 -15.43 0.98
N GLU A 252 -19.57 -16.05 2.01
CA GLU A 252 -20.34 -16.69 3.08
C GLU A 252 -21.02 -15.65 3.98
N THR A 253 -22.25 -15.92 4.40
CA THR A 253 -23.09 -14.98 5.16
C THR A 253 -22.76 -14.93 6.64
N ASP A 254 -22.04 -15.94 7.12
CA ASP A 254 -21.86 -16.28 8.54
C ASP A 254 -20.80 -15.39 9.19
N PHE A 255 -19.98 -14.74 8.36
CA PHE A 255 -18.92 -13.85 8.78
C PHE A 255 -19.44 -12.47 9.14
N ASP A 256 -18.93 -11.94 10.26
CA ASP A 256 -19.26 -10.61 10.75
C ASP A 256 -18.93 -9.53 9.71
N LEU A 257 -19.93 -8.67 9.45
CA LEU A 257 -19.86 -7.65 8.41
C LEU A 257 -18.71 -6.66 8.67
N ILE A 258 -18.51 -6.24 9.92
CA ILE A 258 -17.54 -5.19 10.29
C ILE A 258 -16.17 -5.81 10.57
N ARG A 259 -16.11 -6.78 11.47
CA ARG A 259 -14.86 -7.36 12.00
C ARG A 259 -14.18 -8.33 11.04
N VAL A 260 -14.90 -8.87 10.05
CA VAL A 260 -14.32 -9.74 9.02
C VAL A 260 -14.42 -9.08 7.65
N LYS A 261 -15.65 -8.89 7.12
CA LYS A 261 -15.81 -8.50 5.73
C LYS A 261 -15.19 -7.13 5.45
N GLY A 262 -15.33 -6.16 6.35
CA GLY A 262 -14.68 -4.86 6.25
C GLY A 262 -13.15 -4.95 6.10
N ILE A 263 -12.48 -5.70 6.97
CA ILE A 263 -11.02 -5.89 6.92
C ILE A 263 -10.61 -6.64 5.64
N VAL A 264 -11.34 -7.70 5.28
CA VAL A 264 -11.05 -8.50 4.09
C VAL A 264 -11.22 -7.69 2.81
N LEU A 265 -12.22 -6.81 2.72
CA LEU A 265 -12.41 -5.92 1.56
C LEU A 265 -11.21 -4.99 1.38
N GLU A 266 -10.67 -4.42 2.45
CA GLU A 266 -9.46 -3.60 2.37
C GLU A 266 -8.22 -4.40 1.96
N ILE A 267 -8.07 -5.63 2.46
CA ILE A 267 -6.98 -6.53 2.06
C ILE A 267 -7.11 -6.85 0.56
N LEU A 268 -8.31 -7.21 0.10
CA LEU A 268 -8.57 -7.52 -1.31
C LEU A 268 -8.38 -6.30 -2.22
N LEU A 269 -8.73 -5.10 -1.76
CA LEU A 269 -8.42 -3.85 -2.46
C LEU A 269 -6.91 -3.61 -2.56
N ALA A 270 -6.15 -3.86 -1.50
CA ALA A 270 -4.69 -3.73 -1.55
C ALA A 270 -4.07 -4.75 -2.51
N LEU A 271 -4.61 -5.98 -2.57
CA LEU A 271 -4.17 -7.02 -3.49
C LEU A 271 -4.58 -6.76 -4.95
N SER A 272 -5.70 -6.06 -5.21
CA SER A 272 -6.19 -5.81 -6.57
C SER A 272 -5.32 -4.84 -7.38
N PHE A 273 -4.35 -4.17 -6.75
CA PHE A 273 -3.28 -3.46 -7.46
C PHE A 273 -2.27 -4.39 -8.15
N ASN A 274 -2.28 -5.68 -7.83
CA ASN A 274 -1.57 -6.70 -8.60
C ASN A 274 -2.49 -7.22 -9.73
N ASN A 275 -1.96 -7.28 -10.96
CA ASN A 275 -2.73 -7.67 -12.14
C ASN A 275 -3.28 -9.12 -12.06
N ASP A 276 -2.51 -10.06 -11.52
CA ASP A 276 -2.93 -11.47 -11.41
C ASP A 276 -4.07 -11.61 -10.40
N ALA A 277 -3.92 -10.96 -9.23
CA ALA A 277 -4.99 -10.93 -8.23
C ALA A 277 -6.26 -10.25 -8.76
N SER A 278 -6.12 -9.11 -9.45
CA SER A 278 -7.25 -8.40 -10.07
C SER A 278 -7.98 -9.29 -11.08
N LEU A 279 -7.26 -10.03 -11.92
CA LEU A 279 -7.83 -10.94 -12.90
C LEU A 279 -8.62 -12.08 -12.22
N ILE A 280 -8.03 -12.73 -11.20
CA ILE A 280 -8.68 -13.81 -10.44
C ILE A 280 -9.98 -13.31 -9.79
N LEU A 281 -9.94 -12.11 -9.18
CA LEU A 281 -11.11 -11.51 -8.54
C LEU A 281 -12.22 -11.20 -9.54
N ARG A 282 -11.89 -10.60 -10.70
CA ARG A 282 -12.85 -10.26 -11.77
C ARG A 282 -13.51 -11.50 -12.37
N GLN A 283 -12.76 -12.60 -12.53
CA GLN A 283 -13.27 -13.84 -13.12
C GLN A 283 -14.20 -14.61 -12.17
N ASN A 284 -14.14 -14.37 -10.86
CA ASN A 284 -14.99 -15.05 -9.89
C ASN A 284 -16.41 -14.44 -9.85
N LYS A 285 -17.34 -15.06 -10.59
CA LYS A 285 -18.73 -14.60 -10.72
C LYS A 285 -19.48 -14.52 -9.38
N ASN A 286 -19.28 -15.49 -8.49
CA ASN A 286 -19.94 -15.53 -7.19
C ASN A 286 -19.48 -14.36 -6.32
N PHE A 287 -18.18 -14.15 -6.24
CA PHE A 287 -17.57 -13.04 -5.53
C PHE A 287 -18.07 -11.68 -6.04
N MET A 288 -18.05 -11.47 -7.37
CA MET A 288 -18.53 -10.21 -7.97
C MET A 288 -20.01 -9.97 -7.67
N THR A 289 -20.84 -11.02 -7.66
CA THR A 289 -22.27 -10.91 -7.29
C THR A 289 -22.43 -10.54 -5.82
N SER A 290 -21.66 -11.17 -4.92
CA SER A 290 -21.65 -10.84 -3.49
C SER A 290 -21.22 -9.39 -3.23
N ILE A 291 -20.20 -8.88 -3.94
CA ILE A 291 -19.77 -7.47 -3.82
C ILE A 291 -20.87 -6.51 -4.26
N ARG A 292 -21.52 -6.75 -5.41
CA ARG A 292 -22.61 -5.87 -5.89
C ARG A 292 -23.77 -5.84 -4.90
N ASN A 293 -24.16 -7.00 -4.37
CA ASN A 293 -25.16 -7.09 -3.32
C ASN A 293 -24.75 -6.36 -2.04
N LEU A 294 -23.47 -6.44 -1.64
CA LEU A 294 -22.95 -5.71 -0.49
C LEU A 294 -22.98 -4.19 -0.69
N VAL A 295 -22.68 -3.69 -1.89
CA VAL A 295 -22.85 -2.27 -2.21
C VAL A 295 -24.30 -1.86 -1.99
N ASP A 296 -25.25 -2.57 -2.59
CA ASP A 296 -26.68 -2.24 -2.48
C ASP A 296 -27.18 -2.28 -1.03
N ASN A 297 -26.77 -3.28 -0.26
CA ASN A 297 -27.15 -3.44 1.14
C ASN A 297 -26.50 -2.40 2.08
N THR A 298 -25.39 -1.79 1.67
CA THR A 298 -24.67 -0.80 2.48
C THR A 298 -24.97 0.65 2.11
N LYS A 299 -25.74 0.92 1.04
CA LYS A 299 -26.08 2.28 0.57
C LYS A 299 -26.71 3.20 1.63
N SER A 300 -27.47 2.65 2.57
CA SER A 300 -28.13 3.43 3.62
C SER A 300 -27.20 3.79 4.80
N ASN A 301 -26.10 3.05 4.96
CA ASN A 301 -25.16 3.21 6.06
C ASN A 301 -23.81 3.61 5.50
N LYS A 302 -23.47 4.90 5.69
CA LYS A 302 -22.20 5.57 5.39
C LYS A 302 -20.97 4.99 6.12
N SER A 303 -20.87 3.68 6.25
CA SER A 303 -19.87 2.98 7.04
C SER A 303 -18.54 2.84 6.30
N ASN A 304 -17.45 2.58 7.04
CA ASN A 304 -16.14 2.21 6.47
C ASN A 304 -16.23 1.05 5.48
N ILE A 305 -17.21 0.15 5.65
CA ILE A 305 -17.45 -0.99 4.78
C ILE A 305 -17.96 -0.55 3.41
N GLN A 306 -18.91 0.40 3.39
CA GLN A 306 -19.44 0.95 2.14
C GLN A 306 -18.30 1.50 1.29
N ARG A 307 -17.41 2.29 1.92
CA ARG A 307 -16.22 2.83 1.24
C ARG A 307 -15.30 1.73 0.71
N ALA A 308 -15.02 0.69 1.51
CA ALA A 308 -14.15 -0.42 1.10
C ALA A 308 -14.74 -1.23 -0.07
N VAL A 309 -16.05 -1.54 -0.03
CA VAL A 309 -16.72 -2.31 -1.08
C VAL A 309 -16.86 -1.51 -2.37
N GLU A 310 -17.18 -0.22 -2.28
CA GLU A 310 -17.24 0.68 -3.45
C GLU A 310 -15.86 0.83 -4.09
N ALA A 311 -14.80 0.98 -3.29
CA ALA A 311 -13.42 1.11 -3.77
C ALA A 311 -12.98 -0.14 -4.54
N LEU A 312 -13.24 -1.31 -3.96
CA LEU A 312 -12.91 -2.58 -4.58
C LEU A 312 -13.70 -2.80 -5.87
N LEU A 313 -15.02 -2.54 -5.86
CA LEU A 313 -15.85 -2.66 -7.05
C LEU A 313 -15.38 -1.70 -8.16
N TRP A 314 -15.07 -0.45 -7.80
CA TRP A 314 -14.55 0.54 -8.75
C TRP A 314 -13.24 0.07 -9.40
N LYS A 315 -12.30 -0.42 -8.61
CA LYS A 315 -11.01 -0.96 -9.07
C LYS A 315 -11.16 -2.18 -9.98
N LEU A 316 -12.19 -3.00 -9.76
CA LEU A 316 -12.42 -4.21 -10.55
C LEU A 316 -13.24 -3.97 -11.82
N GLU A 317 -14.19 -3.03 -11.83
CA GLU A 317 -15.10 -2.83 -12.98
C GLU A 317 -14.90 -1.51 -13.73
N LYS A 318 -14.74 -0.40 -12.99
CA LYS A 318 -14.99 0.95 -13.54
C LYS A 318 -13.73 1.72 -13.90
N GLU A 319 -12.59 1.35 -13.33
CA GLU A 319 -11.30 1.98 -13.65
C GLU A 319 -10.98 1.91 -15.15
N THR A 320 -11.20 0.74 -15.79
CA THR A 320 -10.94 0.53 -17.22
C THR A 320 -11.88 1.31 -18.15
N GLU A 321 -13.14 1.52 -17.74
CA GLU A 321 -14.14 2.25 -18.53
C GLU A 321 -13.97 3.78 -18.42
N ALA A 322 -13.49 4.27 -17.27
CA ALA A 322 -13.23 5.68 -17.08
C ALA A 322 -12.02 6.14 -17.90
N VAL A 323 -10.96 5.33 -17.98
CA VAL A 323 -9.72 5.63 -18.73
C VAL A 323 -9.99 5.92 -20.22
N THR A 324 -10.95 5.25 -20.84
CA THR A 324 -11.29 5.40 -22.27
C THR A 324 -12.03 6.71 -22.61
N LYS A 325 -12.64 7.41 -21.66
CA LYS A 325 -13.41 8.67 -21.87
C LYS A 325 -12.55 9.95 -21.85
N LEU A 326 -11.35 9.94 -22.42
CA LEU A 326 -10.50 11.13 -22.55
C LEU A 326 -10.79 11.86 -23.86
N THR A 327 -11.82 12.71 -23.89
CA THR A 327 -12.08 13.61 -25.03
C THR A 327 -12.50 15.02 -24.59
N ASN A 328 -11.83 16.01 -25.21
CA ASN A 328 -12.09 17.45 -25.29
C ASN A 328 -11.94 18.31 -24.03
N SER A 329 -11.64 19.60 -24.27
CA SER A 329 -11.27 20.62 -23.30
C SER A 329 -12.21 20.64 -22.10
N LYS A 330 -11.78 20.04 -20.99
CA LYS A 330 -12.53 20.02 -19.74
C LYS A 330 -12.44 21.39 -19.08
N LEU A 331 -13.59 21.96 -18.76
CA LEU A 331 -13.69 23.01 -17.76
C LEU A 331 -13.61 22.33 -16.38
N TYR A 332 -12.54 22.57 -15.63
CA TYR A 332 -12.39 22.01 -14.29
C TYR A 332 -13.30 22.75 -13.30
N LYS A 333 -13.90 22.02 -12.35
CA LYS A 333 -14.69 22.61 -11.26
C LYS A 333 -13.81 23.16 -10.16
N TYR A 334 -12.67 22.51 -9.94
CA TYR A 334 -11.67 22.88 -8.95
C TYR A 334 -10.34 23.12 -9.65
N ASP A 335 -9.59 24.10 -9.15
CA ASP A 335 -8.21 24.29 -9.59
C ASP A 335 -7.34 23.18 -9.01
N ILE A 336 -7.63 22.78 -7.77
CA ILE A 336 -6.75 21.91 -6.97
C ILE A 336 -7.57 20.87 -6.19
N MET A 337 -7.17 19.61 -6.25
CA MET A 337 -7.55 18.58 -5.28
C MET A 337 -6.38 18.23 -4.36
N ILE A 338 -6.63 18.11 -3.06
CA ILE A 338 -5.63 17.70 -2.07
C ILE A 338 -5.90 16.26 -1.66
N SER A 339 -5.02 15.34 -2.07
CA SER A 339 -4.99 13.95 -1.63
C SER A 339 -4.03 13.82 -0.44
N TYR A 340 -4.52 13.38 0.72
CA TYR A 340 -3.75 13.32 1.96
C TYR A 340 -4.19 12.19 2.90
N SER A 341 -3.31 11.83 3.84
CA SER A 341 -3.65 10.95 4.96
C SER A 341 -4.20 11.77 6.12
N HIS A 342 -5.22 11.27 6.83
CA HIS A 342 -5.75 11.91 8.03
C HIS A 342 -4.67 12.22 9.09
N SER A 343 -3.61 11.41 9.14
CA SER A 343 -2.47 11.65 10.05
C SER A 343 -1.76 12.98 9.81
N ASP A 344 -1.93 13.58 8.63
CA ASP A 344 -1.28 14.82 8.19
C ASP A 344 -2.31 15.97 8.01
N GLN A 345 -3.52 15.82 8.57
CA GLN A 345 -4.64 16.75 8.35
C GLN A 345 -4.31 18.21 8.70
N GLN A 346 -3.57 18.44 9.78
CA GLN A 346 -3.31 19.79 10.29
C GLN A 346 -2.56 20.65 9.27
N LEU A 347 -1.49 20.11 8.69
CA LEU A 347 -0.71 20.80 7.68
C LEU A 347 -1.48 20.92 6.35
N CYS A 348 -2.24 19.89 5.96
CA CYS A 348 -3.07 19.93 4.75
C CYS A 348 -4.16 21.01 4.82
N TYR A 349 -4.79 21.20 5.98
CA TYR A 349 -5.79 22.24 6.19
C TYR A 349 -5.18 23.65 6.14
N GLN A 350 -3.98 23.84 6.69
CA GLN A 350 -3.25 25.09 6.56
C GLN A 350 -2.93 25.42 5.10
N ILE A 351 -2.46 24.43 4.32
CA ILE A 351 -2.20 24.58 2.88
C ILE A 351 -3.49 24.94 2.15
N HIS A 352 -4.57 24.21 2.40
CA HIS A 352 -5.88 24.49 1.82
C HIS A 352 -6.34 25.92 2.10
N GLU A 353 -6.36 26.34 3.37
CA GLU A 353 -6.82 27.68 3.77
C GLU A 353 -6.02 28.76 3.05
N ARG A 354 -4.70 28.57 2.93
CA ARG A 354 -3.85 29.52 2.23
C ARG A 354 -4.12 29.57 0.72
N LEU A 355 -4.34 28.43 0.08
CA LEU A 355 -4.72 28.36 -1.34
C LEU A 355 -6.06 29.07 -1.61
N VAL A 356 -7.06 28.85 -0.74
CA VAL A 356 -8.38 29.51 -0.85
C VAL A 356 -8.26 31.02 -0.65
N GLN A 357 -7.45 31.49 0.30
CA GLN A 357 -7.16 32.93 0.49
C GLN A 357 -6.55 33.57 -0.75
N ASP A 358 -5.76 32.81 -1.51
CA ASP A 358 -5.15 33.25 -2.76
C ASP A 358 -6.07 33.14 -3.98
N GLY A 359 -7.33 32.73 -3.78
CA GLY A 359 -8.37 32.71 -4.82
C GLY A 359 -8.54 31.40 -5.58
N PHE A 360 -7.84 30.33 -5.18
CA PHE A 360 -8.00 29.02 -5.81
C PHE A 360 -9.27 28.30 -5.34
N SER A 361 -9.97 27.63 -6.25
CA SER A 361 -11.01 26.65 -5.95
C SER A 361 -10.36 25.32 -5.55
N VAL A 362 -10.41 24.97 -4.27
CA VAL A 362 -9.73 23.78 -3.72
C VAL A 362 -10.74 22.76 -3.22
N TRP A 363 -10.59 21.51 -3.65
CA TRP A 363 -11.26 20.36 -3.09
C TRP A 363 -10.35 19.63 -2.10
N ILE A 364 -10.86 19.33 -0.91
CA ILE A 364 -10.21 18.48 0.09
C ILE A 364 -11.29 17.71 0.85
N ASP A 365 -11.03 16.44 1.14
CA ASP A 365 -11.91 15.64 1.97
C ASP A 365 -11.72 16.02 3.45
N ARG A 366 -12.48 16.99 3.98
CA ARG A 366 -12.41 17.42 5.39
C ARG A 366 -13.21 16.51 6.33
N ASP A 367 -14.23 15.84 5.81
CA ASP A 367 -15.22 15.10 6.59
C ASP A 367 -14.87 13.62 6.64
N ASN A 368 -13.76 13.29 7.31
CA ASN A 368 -13.31 11.91 7.40
C ASN A 368 -14.21 11.11 8.36
N MET A 369 -14.97 10.15 7.82
CA MET A 369 -15.37 8.85 8.41
C MET A 369 -16.66 8.28 7.78
N HIS A 370 -17.45 9.09 7.06
CA HIS A 370 -18.77 8.65 6.54
C HIS A 370 -19.18 9.31 5.19
N GLY A 371 -18.40 10.21 4.59
CA GLY A 371 -18.92 11.17 3.59
C GLY A 371 -18.66 10.87 2.11
N ALA A 372 -17.40 10.95 1.69
CA ALA A 372 -17.05 10.89 0.27
C ALA A 372 -16.97 9.43 -0.20
N THR A 373 -17.95 9.04 -1.03
CA THR A 373 -17.89 7.78 -1.77
C THR A 373 -16.69 7.79 -2.71
N MET A 374 -16.23 6.61 -3.13
CA MET A 374 -15.17 6.51 -4.15
C MET A 374 -15.56 7.20 -5.46
N ILE A 375 -16.87 7.33 -5.71
CA ILE A 375 -17.42 8.08 -6.84
C ILE A 375 -17.13 9.58 -6.67
N ALA A 376 -17.36 10.16 -5.49
CA ALA A 376 -17.10 11.58 -5.23
C ALA A 376 -15.59 11.90 -5.31
N MET A 377 -14.75 10.99 -4.81
CA MET A 377 -13.29 11.06 -4.96
C MET A 377 -12.86 11.03 -6.44
N ALA A 378 -13.40 10.08 -7.23
CA ALA A 378 -13.11 10.00 -8.65
C ALA A 378 -13.57 11.27 -9.39
N GLU A 379 -14.78 11.76 -9.09
CA GLU A 379 -15.30 13.01 -9.64
C GLU A 379 -14.41 14.21 -9.29
N ALA A 380 -13.92 14.29 -8.05
CA ALA A 380 -13.01 15.35 -7.62
C ALA A 380 -11.70 15.33 -8.42
N ILE A 381 -11.08 14.15 -8.58
CA ILE A 381 -9.86 13.98 -9.38
C ILE A 381 -10.11 14.35 -10.85
N GLU A 382 -11.24 13.93 -11.43
CA GLU A 382 -11.56 14.20 -12.83
C GLU A 382 -11.93 15.65 -13.14
N ASN A 383 -12.37 16.40 -12.12
CA ASN A 383 -12.78 17.80 -12.21
C ASN A 383 -11.77 18.77 -11.55
N SER A 384 -10.55 18.31 -11.30
CA SER A 384 -9.46 19.16 -10.79
C SER A 384 -8.35 19.34 -11.82
N GLU A 385 -7.85 20.57 -11.96
CA GLU A 385 -6.71 20.86 -12.85
C GLU A 385 -5.40 20.26 -12.31
N VAL A 386 -5.18 20.41 -11.00
CA VAL A 386 -3.99 19.93 -10.28
C VAL A 386 -4.41 19.00 -9.13
N VAL A 387 -3.62 17.96 -8.87
CA VAL A 387 -3.77 17.07 -7.72
C VAL A 387 -2.50 17.14 -6.85
N LEU A 388 -2.64 17.60 -5.61
CA LEU A 388 -1.55 17.58 -4.63
C LEU A 388 -1.49 16.20 -3.96
N ILE A 389 -0.32 15.58 -4.01
CA ILE A 389 -0.06 14.28 -3.37
C ILE A 389 0.71 14.54 -2.08
N CYS A 390 0.03 14.54 -0.94
CA CYS A 390 0.63 14.85 0.37
C CYS A 390 1.28 13.59 0.98
N MET A 391 2.56 13.41 0.68
CA MET A 391 3.30 12.18 0.95
C MET A 391 3.79 12.05 2.39
N SER A 392 3.52 10.89 2.99
CA SER A 392 4.01 10.43 4.29
C SER A 392 3.93 8.90 4.37
N ASP A 393 4.51 8.28 5.42
CA ASP A 393 4.33 6.84 5.67
C ASP A 393 2.84 6.47 5.77
N ALA A 394 2.04 7.31 6.42
CA ALA A 394 0.61 7.08 6.61
C ALA A 394 -0.18 7.23 5.30
N TYR A 395 0.27 8.12 4.39
CA TYR A 395 -0.29 8.21 3.04
C TYR A 395 -0.02 6.91 2.28
N LYS A 396 1.22 6.42 2.32
CA LYS A 396 1.59 5.24 1.55
C LYS A 396 0.94 3.94 2.08
N GLN A 397 0.71 3.85 3.38
CA GLN A 397 0.03 2.72 4.02
C GLN A 397 -1.50 2.76 3.84
N SER A 398 -2.07 3.86 3.33
CA SER A 398 -3.49 3.96 3.09
C SER A 398 -3.84 3.41 1.71
N VAL A 399 -4.60 2.31 1.68
CA VAL A 399 -5.11 1.73 0.43
C VAL A 399 -5.99 2.70 -0.35
N TYR A 400 -6.68 3.61 0.34
CA TYR A 400 -7.52 4.64 -0.28
C TYR A 400 -6.67 5.74 -0.94
N CYS A 401 -5.62 6.21 -0.25
CA CYS A 401 -4.66 7.14 -0.84
C CYS A 401 -3.93 6.49 -2.03
N GLN A 402 -3.62 5.19 -1.93
CA GLN A 402 -3.10 4.43 -3.06
C GLN A 402 -4.06 4.45 -4.25
N SER A 403 -5.36 4.20 -4.03
CA SER A 403 -6.40 4.28 -5.07
C SER A 403 -6.49 5.66 -5.71
N GLU A 404 -6.50 6.72 -4.91
CA GLU A 404 -6.52 8.12 -5.39
C GLU A 404 -5.33 8.43 -6.28
N ALA A 405 -4.12 8.12 -5.80
CA ALA A 405 -2.89 8.40 -6.52
C ALA A 405 -2.80 7.62 -7.83
N HIS A 406 -3.17 6.33 -7.83
CA HIS A 406 -3.20 5.51 -9.05
C HIS A 406 -4.21 6.05 -10.04
N TYR A 407 -5.41 6.37 -9.59
CA TYR A 407 -6.46 6.89 -10.45
C TYR A 407 -6.04 8.23 -11.07
N ALA A 408 -5.54 9.17 -10.26
CA ALA A 408 -5.04 10.45 -10.77
C ALA A 408 -3.88 10.27 -11.76
N PHE A 409 -2.98 9.31 -11.52
CA PHE A 409 -1.90 8.97 -12.43
C PHE A 409 -2.40 8.38 -13.76
N GLU A 410 -3.34 7.44 -13.72
CA GLU A 410 -3.95 6.81 -14.91
C GLU A 410 -4.74 7.82 -15.74
N ARG A 411 -5.39 8.79 -15.09
CA ARG A 411 -6.09 9.92 -15.74
C ARG A 411 -5.14 11.00 -16.28
N ARG A 412 -3.83 10.85 -16.08
CA ARG A 412 -2.80 11.83 -16.46
C ARG A 412 -3.05 13.22 -15.86
N CYS A 413 -3.61 13.27 -14.64
CA CYS A 413 -3.74 14.52 -13.89
C CYS A 413 -2.34 15.12 -13.63
N HIS A 414 -2.27 16.44 -13.51
CA HIS A 414 -1.04 17.09 -13.10
C HIS A 414 -0.83 16.92 -11.60
N LEU A 415 0.14 16.07 -11.23
CA LEU A 415 0.42 15.77 -9.83
C LEU A 415 1.53 16.68 -9.31
N ILE A 416 1.33 17.30 -8.14
CA ILE A 416 2.38 18.01 -7.41
C ILE A 416 2.62 17.28 -6.08
N PRO A 417 3.76 16.57 -5.93
CA PRO A 417 4.07 15.86 -4.69
C PRO A 417 4.55 16.80 -3.59
N LEU A 418 3.96 16.67 -2.40
CA LEU A 418 4.33 17.41 -1.20
C LEU A 418 4.94 16.47 -0.17
N ILE A 419 6.04 16.85 0.47
CA ILE A 419 6.64 16.08 1.57
C ILE A 419 6.06 16.63 2.89
N MET A 420 5.38 15.76 3.64
CA MET A 420 4.67 16.13 4.86
C MET A 420 5.42 15.72 6.13
N LYS A 421 6.43 14.84 6.02
CA LYS A 421 7.22 14.34 7.15
C LYS A 421 8.72 14.42 6.90
N SER A 422 9.47 14.70 7.97
CA SER A 422 10.94 14.76 7.94
C SER A 422 11.52 13.44 7.44
N TYR A 423 12.54 13.53 6.58
CA TYR A 423 13.28 12.39 6.03
C TYR A 423 12.45 11.39 5.21
N TYR A 424 11.18 11.69 4.91
CA TYR A 424 10.36 10.84 4.06
C TYR A 424 10.86 10.87 2.61
N LYS A 425 10.98 9.68 2.00
CA LYS A 425 11.33 9.53 0.59
C LYS A 425 10.35 8.57 -0.07
N PRO A 426 9.63 8.99 -1.13
CA PRO A 426 8.73 8.10 -1.84
C PRO A 426 9.53 7.03 -2.59
N ASP A 427 9.04 5.79 -2.53
CA ASP A 427 9.54 4.66 -3.32
C ASP A 427 8.42 3.64 -3.60
N GLY A 428 8.73 2.48 -4.17
CA GLY A 428 7.73 1.48 -4.57
C GLY A 428 6.67 2.08 -5.50
N TRP A 429 5.40 1.70 -5.30
CA TRP A 429 4.27 2.23 -6.09
C TRP A 429 4.20 3.77 -6.09
N LEU A 430 4.44 4.42 -4.95
CA LEU A 430 4.34 5.87 -4.84
C LEU A 430 5.48 6.55 -5.58
N GLY A 431 6.70 6.03 -5.44
CA GLY A 431 7.88 6.50 -6.17
C GLY A 431 7.69 6.44 -7.68
N ILE A 432 7.02 5.41 -8.20
CA ILE A 432 6.68 5.30 -9.64
C ILE A 432 5.74 6.44 -10.05
N ILE A 433 4.67 6.68 -9.29
CA ILE A 433 3.68 7.73 -9.59
C ILE A 433 4.31 9.12 -9.58
N VAL A 434 5.15 9.41 -8.58
CA VAL A 434 5.75 10.73 -8.39
C VAL A 434 7.10 10.90 -9.10
N SER A 435 7.57 9.89 -9.84
CA SER A 435 8.83 9.95 -10.58
C SER A 435 8.81 11.08 -11.61
N GLY A 436 9.94 11.80 -11.72
CA GLY A 436 10.13 12.91 -12.65
C GLY A 436 9.38 14.20 -12.29
N LYS A 437 8.76 14.30 -11.10
CA LYS A 437 8.01 15.49 -10.66
C LYS A 437 8.80 16.32 -9.66
N ILE A 438 8.52 17.62 -9.60
CA ILE A 438 9.15 18.55 -8.64
C ILE A 438 8.44 18.41 -7.29
N TYR A 439 9.22 18.21 -6.22
CA TYR A 439 8.68 18.04 -4.87
C TYR A 439 8.72 19.36 -4.10
N VAL A 440 7.65 19.64 -3.36
CA VAL A 440 7.61 20.74 -2.40
C VAL A 440 7.72 20.18 -1.00
N ASP A 441 8.78 20.56 -0.29
CA ASP A 441 9.05 20.06 1.06
C ASP A 441 8.58 21.05 2.12
N PHE A 442 7.46 20.75 2.77
CA PHE A 442 6.86 21.58 3.83
C PHE A 442 7.50 21.35 5.21
N VAL A 443 8.44 20.42 5.33
CA VAL A 443 9.10 20.11 6.58
C VAL A 443 10.52 20.67 6.64
N LYS A 444 11.23 20.62 5.52
CA LYS A 444 12.56 21.20 5.39
C LYS A 444 12.54 22.73 5.27
N LEU A 445 11.47 23.29 4.73
CA LEU A 445 11.31 24.73 4.50
C LEU A 445 10.32 25.30 5.52
N GLU A 446 10.50 26.59 5.86
CA GLU A 446 9.44 27.32 6.55
C GLU A 446 8.17 27.36 5.68
N PHE A 447 7.01 27.30 6.33
CA PHE A 447 5.71 27.18 5.68
C PHE A 447 5.50 28.20 4.55
N VAL A 448 5.85 29.47 4.79
CA VAL A 448 5.69 30.55 3.81
C VAL A 448 6.50 30.27 2.54
N LEU A 449 7.77 29.87 2.68
CA LEU A 449 8.65 29.57 1.55
C LEU A 449 8.22 28.30 0.80
N ALA A 450 7.80 27.25 1.52
CA ALA A 450 7.25 26.05 0.92
C ALA A 450 5.99 26.37 0.10
N TYR A 451 5.10 27.17 0.68
CA TYR A 451 3.86 27.60 0.04
C TYR A 451 4.12 28.45 -1.22
N GLU A 452 5.07 29.38 -1.19
CA GLU A 452 5.45 30.15 -2.38
C GLU A 452 5.95 29.26 -3.52
N LYS A 453 6.74 28.22 -3.20
CA LYS A 453 7.16 27.23 -4.20
C LYS A 453 5.98 26.46 -4.76
N LEU A 454 5.07 25.98 -3.90
CA LEU A 454 3.84 25.31 -4.33
C LEU A 454 3.02 26.18 -5.28
N LYS A 455 2.77 27.43 -4.88
CA LYS A 455 2.02 28.40 -5.68
C LYS A 455 2.69 28.68 -7.02
N LYS A 456 4.03 28.72 -7.07
CA LYS A 456 4.78 28.88 -8.31
C LYS A 456 4.57 27.70 -9.26
N GLU A 457 4.66 26.47 -8.76
CA GLU A 457 4.43 25.26 -9.57
C GLU A 457 3.00 25.20 -10.13
N ILE A 458 1.98 25.49 -9.30
CA ILE A 458 0.58 25.55 -9.73
C ILE A 458 0.39 26.58 -10.84
N ASN A 459 0.87 27.82 -10.62
CA ASN A 459 0.73 28.90 -11.60
C ASN A 459 1.48 28.63 -12.90
N GLN A 460 2.64 27.96 -12.82
CA GLN A 460 3.41 27.60 -14.01
C GLN A 460 2.63 26.61 -14.88
N TYR A 461 2.00 25.61 -14.25
CA TYR A 461 1.14 24.67 -14.98
C TYR A 461 -0.09 25.34 -15.57
N HIS A 462 -0.79 26.18 -14.80
CA HIS A 462 -1.96 26.91 -15.28
C HIS A 462 -1.66 27.78 -16.51
N LYS A 463 -0.49 28.47 -16.52
CA LYS A 463 -0.02 29.24 -17.68
C LYS A 463 0.24 28.37 -18.92
N LEU A 464 0.84 27.19 -18.73
CA LEU A 464 1.09 26.26 -19.83
C LEU A 464 -0.22 25.74 -20.44
N ASN A 465 -1.19 25.40 -19.60
CA ASN A 465 -2.52 24.95 -20.04
C ASN A 465 -3.31 26.03 -20.78
N MET A 466 -3.31 27.26 -20.27
CA MET A 466 -3.94 28.41 -20.95
C MET A 466 -3.29 28.70 -22.31
N SER A 467 -1.96 28.59 -22.40
CA SER A 467 -1.25 28.77 -23.66
C SER A 467 -1.60 27.69 -24.68
N TYR A 468 -1.71 26.43 -24.23
CA TYR A 468 -2.09 25.29 -25.08
C TYR A 468 -3.53 25.40 -25.60
N SER A 469 -4.48 25.81 -24.75
CA SER A 469 -5.89 25.98 -25.15
C SER A 469 -6.09 27.12 -26.16
N MET A 470 -5.32 28.22 -26.06
CA MET A 470 -5.35 29.33 -27.02
C MET A 470 -4.75 29.00 -28.39
N VAL A 471 -3.79 28.08 -28.46
CA VAL A 471 -3.23 27.61 -29.75
C VAL A 471 -4.22 26.69 -30.46
N LYS A 472 -4.87 25.79 -29.71
CA LYS A 472 -5.85 24.83 -30.25
C LYS A 472 -7.13 25.50 -30.77
N SER A 473 -7.55 26.62 -30.18
CA SER A 473 -8.71 27.39 -30.66
C SER A 473 -8.42 28.20 -31.94
N LYS A 474 -7.15 28.54 -32.21
CA LYS A 474 -6.76 29.22 -33.46
C LYS A 474 -6.66 28.27 -34.66
N GLU A 475 -6.29 27.02 -34.45
CA GLU A 475 -6.24 26.00 -35.52
C GLU A 475 -7.65 25.59 -36.00
N ASN A 476 -8.65 25.60 -35.11
CA ASN A 476 -10.03 25.24 -35.46
C ASN A 476 -10.82 26.34 -36.20
N ASN A 477 -10.29 27.57 -36.34
CA ASN A 477 -10.97 28.71 -36.97
C ASN A 477 -10.59 28.97 -38.44
N HIS A 478 -9.87 28.05 -39.11
CA HIS A 478 -9.53 28.16 -40.54
C HIS A 478 -10.23 27.08 -41.39
N GLN A 479 -11.56 27.08 -41.41
CA GLN A 479 -12.35 26.52 -42.52
C GLN A 479 -13.60 27.39 -42.72
N ASP A 480 -13.49 28.36 -43.65
CA ASP A 480 -14.53 28.72 -44.63
C ASP A 480 -14.22 30.07 -45.28
N THR A 481 -13.85 30.03 -46.58
CA THR A 481 -14.36 30.89 -47.67
C THR A 481 -13.50 30.70 -48.92
N SER A 482 -14.16 30.26 -49.99
CA SER A 482 -13.61 30.05 -51.34
C SER A 482 -13.54 31.35 -52.15
N SER A 483 -12.47 31.59 -52.92
CA SER A 483 -12.51 31.75 -54.40
C SER A 483 -11.22 32.32 -55.05
N THR A 484 -10.85 31.69 -56.17
CA THR A 484 -10.23 32.21 -57.43
C THR A 484 -8.77 32.72 -57.52
N VAL A 485 -7.93 31.85 -58.12
CA VAL A 485 -7.01 32.05 -59.28
C VAL A 485 -6.18 33.33 -59.40
N SER A 486 -4.83 33.22 -59.29
CA SER A 486 -3.81 33.39 -60.37
C SER A 486 -2.37 33.50 -59.81
N LYS A 487 -1.41 32.77 -60.43
CA LYS A 487 0.07 32.98 -60.35
C LYS A 487 0.44 34.15 -61.30
N PRO A 488 1.64 34.81 -61.28
CA PRO A 488 2.98 34.38 -60.82
C PRO A 488 3.71 35.45 -59.95
N SER A 489 4.85 35.24 -59.29
CA SER A 489 6.19 34.99 -59.86
C SER A 489 7.18 34.74 -58.71
N GLU A 490 8.17 33.91 -59.02
CA GLU A 490 9.31 33.56 -58.17
C GLU A 490 10.24 34.75 -57.95
N GLU A 491 11.04 34.66 -56.88
CA GLU A 491 12.21 35.51 -56.58
C GLU A 491 12.00 36.80 -55.76
N ALA A 492 11.40 36.72 -54.57
CA ALA A 492 11.68 37.71 -53.50
C ALA A 492 11.36 37.26 -52.06
N SER A 493 11.35 35.96 -51.74
CA SER A 493 11.08 35.50 -50.36
C SER A 493 11.96 34.33 -49.94
N ALA A 494 13.25 34.47 -50.22
CA ALA A 494 14.31 33.75 -49.52
C ALA A 494 14.41 34.33 -48.10
N LEU A 495 13.63 33.77 -47.17
CA LEU A 495 13.89 33.60 -45.74
C LEU A 495 12.54 33.31 -45.05
N ILE A 496 12.47 32.16 -44.38
CA ILE A 496 11.38 31.71 -43.50
C ILE A 496 10.17 31.09 -44.24
N ARG A 497 10.28 29.81 -44.58
CA ARG A 497 9.14 28.88 -44.47
C ARG A 497 9.62 27.47 -44.15
N ARG A 498 9.25 27.00 -42.95
CA ARG A 498 9.41 25.63 -42.47
C ARG A 498 8.91 24.65 -43.55
N ARG A 499 9.74 23.68 -43.93
CA ARG A 499 9.38 22.60 -44.85
C ARG A 499 8.17 21.83 -44.31
N SER A 500 7.22 21.57 -45.19
CA SER A 500 6.10 20.64 -45.02
C SER A 500 6.62 19.25 -44.64
N ILE A 501 5.96 18.62 -43.66
CA ILE A 501 6.14 17.22 -43.30
C ILE A 501 5.66 16.39 -44.50
N ALA A 502 6.53 15.57 -45.09
CA ALA A 502 6.11 14.54 -46.01
C ALA A 502 5.33 13.47 -45.22
N GLU A 503 4.10 13.16 -45.61
CA GLU A 503 3.33 12.09 -44.98
C GLU A 503 4.09 10.76 -45.14
N LEU A 504 4.47 10.16 -44.01
CA LEU A 504 5.13 8.85 -43.99
C LEU A 504 4.19 7.77 -44.53
N PRO A 505 4.70 6.75 -45.27
CA PRO A 505 3.87 5.65 -45.72
C PRO A 505 3.15 4.96 -44.55
N PRO A 506 1.90 4.51 -44.72
CA PRO A 506 1.08 4.00 -43.62
C PRO A 506 1.60 2.68 -43.01
N CYS A 507 2.38 1.91 -43.77
CA CYS A 507 2.96 0.65 -43.31
C CYS A 507 4.48 0.77 -43.24
N ILE A 508 5.06 0.38 -42.10
CA ILE A 508 6.50 0.43 -41.85
C ILE A 508 7.30 -0.40 -42.86
N THR A 509 6.76 -1.49 -43.41
CA THR A 509 7.47 -2.31 -44.41
C THR A 509 7.71 -1.57 -45.73
N GLN A 510 6.99 -0.47 -45.98
CA GLN A 510 7.16 0.36 -47.17
C GLN A 510 8.19 1.48 -46.98
N TRP A 511 8.76 1.62 -45.77
CA TRP A 511 9.66 2.73 -45.45
C TRP A 511 11.05 2.53 -46.03
N THR A 512 11.52 3.53 -46.77
CA THR A 512 12.91 3.65 -47.18
C THR A 512 13.78 4.14 -46.01
N ASN A 513 15.10 4.11 -46.18
CA ASN A 513 16.01 4.69 -45.20
C ASN A 513 15.77 6.19 -44.94
N GLN A 514 15.25 6.93 -45.92
CA GLN A 514 14.91 8.35 -45.75
C GLN A 514 13.64 8.53 -44.92
N ASP A 515 12.68 7.61 -45.03
CA ASP A 515 11.44 7.62 -44.24
C ASP A 515 11.70 7.26 -42.77
N VAL A 516 12.61 6.31 -42.52
CA VAL A 516 13.07 6.00 -41.16
C VAL A 516 13.74 7.23 -40.53
N LYS A 517 14.57 7.95 -41.30
CA LYS A 517 15.21 9.19 -40.81
C LYS A 517 14.19 10.28 -40.53
N SER A 518 13.22 10.50 -41.41
CA SER A 518 12.18 11.52 -41.19
C SER A 518 11.28 11.15 -40.01
N PHE A 519 11.00 9.87 -39.76
CA PHE A 519 10.30 9.41 -38.56
C PHE A 519 11.04 9.77 -37.27
N PHE A 520 12.33 9.47 -37.16
CA PHE A 520 13.09 9.81 -35.95
C PHE A 520 13.22 11.33 -35.77
N LEU A 521 13.42 12.09 -36.85
CA LEU A 521 13.46 13.56 -36.81
C LEU A 521 12.13 14.17 -36.35
N THR A 522 11.01 13.65 -36.85
CA THR A 522 9.66 14.17 -36.53
C THR A 522 9.27 13.88 -35.09
N ASN A 523 9.77 12.79 -34.51
CA ASN A 523 9.50 12.40 -33.12
C ASN A 523 10.56 12.90 -32.11
N GLY A 524 11.49 13.76 -32.52
CA GLY A 524 12.51 14.31 -31.62
C GLY A 524 13.52 13.29 -31.11
N LEU A 525 13.76 12.21 -31.87
CA LEU A 525 14.68 11.11 -31.57
C LEU A 525 16.00 11.22 -32.36
N ASP A 526 16.27 12.42 -32.88
CA ASP A 526 17.39 12.77 -33.76
C ASP A 526 18.75 12.67 -33.06
N ASN A 527 18.78 13.00 -31.77
CA ASN A 527 19.98 13.06 -30.95
C ASN A 527 20.31 11.74 -30.23
N THR A 528 19.48 10.71 -30.39
CA THR A 528 19.60 9.42 -29.70
C THR A 528 19.50 8.25 -30.68
N LEU A 529 18.31 7.72 -30.94
CA LEU A 529 18.13 6.47 -31.69
C LEU A 529 18.44 6.61 -33.18
N LEU A 530 18.28 7.81 -33.76
CA LEU A 530 18.69 8.06 -35.14
C LEU A 530 20.17 7.77 -35.38
N LEU A 531 21.04 8.04 -34.39
CA LEU A 531 22.50 7.82 -34.48
C LEU A 531 22.87 6.34 -34.59
N LEU A 532 22.03 5.44 -34.05
CA LEU A 532 22.18 3.99 -34.16
C LEU A 532 21.49 3.45 -35.42
N CYS A 533 20.36 4.07 -35.81
CA CYS A 533 19.48 3.58 -36.87
C CYS A 533 19.73 4.20 -38.25
N THR A 534 20.87 4.87 -38.46
CA THR A 534 21.15 5.67 -39.67
C THR A 534 21.03 4.92 -41.00
N ARG A 535 21.19 3.58 -40.99
CA ARG A 535 21.15 2.70 -42.18
C ARG A 535 19.98 1.70 -42.18
N LEU A 536 19.00 1.86 -41.29
CA LEU A 536 17.84 0.96 -41.27
C LEU A 536 16.82 1.38 -42.33
N ASP A 537 16.23 0.38 -42.97
CA ASP A 537 14.99 0.49 -43.72
C ASP A 537 13.82 0.03 -42.83
N GLY A 538 12.60 0.18 -43.32
CA GLY A 538 11.39 -0.17 -42.58
C GLY A 538 11.32 -1.62 -42.11
N HIS A 539 11.79 -2.56 -42.91
CA HIS A 539 11.81 -3.99 -42.57
C HIS A 539 12.73 -4.28 -41.38
N ARG A 540 13.95 -3.73 -41.39
CA ARG A 540 14.90 -3.92 -40.29
C ARG A 540 14.48 -3.17 -39.03
N LEU A 541 13.82 -2.02 -39.18
CA LEU A 541 13.28 -1.27 -38.06
C LEU A 541 12.14 -2.03 -37.36
N LEU A 542 11.30 -2.74 -38.13
CA LEU A 542 10.29 -3.64 -37.59
C LEU A 542 10.91 -4.81 -36.80
N GLN A 543 11.95 -5.45 -37.34
CA GLN A 543 12.67 -6.51 -36.62
C GLN A 543 13.31 -6.01 -35.32
N LEU A 544 13.91 -4.82 -35.34
CA LEU A 544 14.46 -4.20 -34.13
C LEU A 544 13.36 -3.98 -33.08
N TYR A 545 12.18 -3.51 -33.51
CA TYR A 545 11.03 -3.35 -32.62
C TYR A 545 10.53 -4.69 -32.05
N GLU A 546 10.43 -5.74 -32.86
CA GLU A 546 10.01 -7.08 -32.40
C GLU A 546 10.95 -7.63 -31.32
N ILE A 547 12.28 -7.51 -31.52
CA ILE A 547 13.29 -7.92 -30.54
C ILE A 547 13.17 -7.07 -29.26
N CYS A 548 12.94 -5.76 -29.40
CA CYS A 548 12.67 -4.89 -28.25
C CYS A 548 11.43 -5.32 -27.47
N MET A 549 10.40 -5.83 -28.13
CA MET A 549 9.17 -6.28 -27.47
C MET A 549 9.33 -7.61 -26.73
N ILE A 550 10.21 -8.51 -27.21
CA ILE A 550 10.51 -9.78 -26.55
C ILE A 550 11.32 -9.57 -25.26
N ASN A 551 12.32 -8.68 -25.27
CA ASN A 551 13.19 -8.47 -24.11
C ASN A 551 13.56 -6.98 -23.91
N ARG A 552 12.59 -6.21 -23.40
CA ARG A 552 12.66 -4.74 -23.26
C ARG A 552 13.83 -4.25 -22.42
N GLU A 553 14.11 -4.91 -21.29
CA GLU A 553 15.17 -4.49 -20.37
C GLU A 553 16.56 -4.74 -20.96
N SER A 554 16.79 -5.95 -21.49
CA SER A 554 18.06 -6.31 -22.12
C SER A 554 18.37 -5.45 -23.35
N MET A 555 17.35 -5.18 -24.18
CA MET A 555 17.51 -4.36 -25.37
C MET A 555 17.75 -2.89 -25.04
N TYR A 556 17.08 -2.34 -24.01
CA TYR A 556 17.38 -0.99 -23.55
C TYR A 556 18.84 -0.86 -23.09
N GLN A 557 19.34 -1.81 -22.29
CA GLN A 557 20.75 -1.78 -21.85
C GLN A 557 21.73 -1.94 -23.03
N SER A 558 21.41 -2.79 -24.00
CA SER A 558 22.24 -3.00 -25.19
C SER A 558 22.33 -1.74 -26.06
N LEU A 559 21.19 -1.12 -26.38
CA LEU A 559 21.14 0.12 -27.17
C LEU A 559 21.77 1.30 -26.41
N LYS A 560 21.58 1.36 -25.09
CA LYS A 560 22.23 2.36 -24.22
C LYS A 560 23.75 2.19 -24.23
N GLY A 561 24.25 0.94 -24.14
CA GLY A 561 25.67 0.61 -24.21
C GLY A 561 26.28 0.96 -25.56
N GLU A 562 25.59 0.62 -26.65
CA GLU A 562 26.06 0.92 -28.01
C GLU A 562 26.09 2.43 -28.29
N LEU A 563 25.09 3.19 -27.85
CA LEU A 563 25.08 4.65 -27.95
C LEU A 563 26.20 5.31 -27.13
N ALA A 564 26.47 4.78 -25.93
CA ALA A 564 27.55 5.25 -25.07
C ALA A 564 28.94 4.97 -25.67
N ASN A 565 29.11 3.81 -26.31
CA ASN A 565 30.37 3.38 -26.90
C ASN A 565 30.70 4.09 -28.22
N ILE A 566 29.71 4.27 -29.10
CA ILE A 566 29.94 4.82 -30.45
C ILE A 566 29.87 6.35 -30.46
N HIS A 567 28.92 6.93 -29.72
CA HIS A 567 28.58 8.36 -29.81
C HIS A 567 28.79 9.13 -28.50
N HIS A 568 29.30 8.48 -27.44
CA HIS A 568 29.49 9.06 -26.10
C HIS A 568 28.23 9.75 -25.53
N ARG A 569 27.05 9.23 -25.88
CA ARG A 569 25.75 9.74 -25.43
C ARG A 569 24.98 8.67 -24.70
N THR A 570 24.16 9.08 -23.74
CA THR A 570 23.27 8.18 -23.00
C THR A 570 21.91 8.12 -23.68
N LEU A 571 21.31 6.94 -23.78
CA LEU A 571 19.93 6.77 -24.26
C LEU A 571 18.96 7.02 -23.09
N PRO A 572 18.20 8.14 -23.07
CA PRO A 572 17.18 8.37 -22.07
C PRO A 572 16.10 7.29 -22.18
N ILE A 573 15.58 6.82 -21.04
CA ILE A 573 14.47 5.86 -21.02
C ILE A 573 13.24 6.46 -21.73
N SER A 574 13.03 7.77 -21.62
CA SER A 574 11.97 8.50 -22.33
C SER A 574 12.03 8.25 -23.83
N ASP A 575 13.20 8.40 -24.44
CA ASP A 575 13.38 8.33 -25.90
C ASP A 575 13.19 6.90 -26.41
N TYR A 576 13.64 5.91 -25.63
CA TYR A 576 13.39 4.51 -25.92
C TYR A 576 11.90 4.16 -25.87
N LEU A 577 11.17 4.66 -24.86
CA LEU A 577 9.73 4.44 -24.75
C LEU A 577 8.94 5.21 -25.81
N THR A 578 9.36 6.42 -26.17
CA THR A 578 8.79 7.21 -27.27
C THR A 578 8.94 6.47 -28.59
N PHE A 579 10.11 5.89 -28.87
CA PHE A 579 10.32 5.05 -30.06
C PHE A 579 9.34 3.87 -30.10
N LEU A 580 9.25 3.07 -29.03
CA LEU A 580 8.35 1.91 -28.99
C LEU A 580 6.88 2.29 -29.12
N HIS A 581 6.50 3.47 -28.62
CA HIS A 581 5.13 3.95 -28.70
C HIS A 581 4.77 4.47 -30.11
N GLU A 582 5.60 5.33 -30.68
CA GLU A 582 5.32 6.00 -31.95
C GLU A 582 5.41 5.04 -33.14
N ILE A 583 6.35 4.09 -33.12
CA ILE A 583 6.50 3.11 -34.20
C ILE A 583 5.29 2.17 -34.31
N LYS A 584 4.60 1.89 -33.20
CA LYS A 584 3.44 0.98 -33.14
C LYS A 584 2.31 1.40 -34.09
N ARG A 585 2.18 2.69 -34.40
CA ARG A 585 1.15 3.22 -35.31
C ARG A 585 1.32 2.78 -36.76
N TYR A 586 2.52 2.31 -37.12
CA TYR A 586 2.90 1.95 -38.49
C TYR A 586 3.13 0.44 -38.68
N ILE A 587 2.94 -0.35 -37.62
CA ILE A 587 3.12 -1.81 -37.66
C ILE A 587 1.84 -2.46 -38.19
N PRO A 588 1.92 -3.32 -39.22
CA PRO A 588 0.75 -4.02 -39.73
C PRO A 588 0.13 -4.90 -38.64
N LEU A 589 -1.20 -4.81 -38.48
CA LEU A 589 -1.98 -5.72 -37.64
C LEU A 589 -2.00 -7.10 -38.29
N THR A 590 -1.05 -7.97 -37.93
CA THR A 590 -1.13 -9.39 -38.25
C THR A 590 -1.87 -10.12 -37.12
N ASP A 591 -3.14 -10.42 -37.35
CA ASP A 591 -3.79 -11.60 -36.78
C ASP A 591 -3.06 -12.87 -37.25
N ALA A 592 -3.03 -13.89 -36.37
CA ALA A 592 -2.48 -15.25 -36.54
C ALA A 592 -1.05 -15.51 -36.01
N ILE A 593 -0.97 -15.85 -34.71
CA ILE A 593 -0.33 -17.12 -34.30
C ILE A 593 -1.29 -17.82 -33.33
N SER A 594 -2.24 -18.56 -33.89
CA SER A 594 -2.85 -19.71 -33.23
C SER A 594 -1.87 -20.89 -33.28
N GLN A 595 -1.63 -21.51 -32.13
CA GLN A 595 -1.45 -22.95 -31.95
C GLN A 595 -0.77 -23.72 -33.11
N SER A 596 0.52 -24.06 -32.95
CA SER A 596 1.03 -25.33 -33.42
C SER A 596 1.17 -26.28 -32.23
N THR A 597 0.15 -27.11 -32.10
CA THR A 597 0.21 -28.41 -31.46
C THR A 597 1.36 -29.22 -32.07
N SER A 598 2.36 -29.60 -31.27
CA SER A 598 3.13 -30.82 -31.52
C SER A 598 2.50 -31.93 -30.68
N SER A 599 1.73 -32.79 -31.32
CA SER A 599 1.26 -34.05 -30.76
C SER A 599 2.43 -35.02 -30.52
N PRO A 600 2.24 -36.03 -29.64
CA PRO A 600 3.32 -36.79 -29.04
C PRO A 600 3.73 -37.98 -29.92
N LEU A 601 5.03 -38.24 -29.96
CA LEU A 601 5.57 -39.52 -30.42
C LEU A 601 5.22 -40.62 -29.42
N SER A 602 4.76 -41.73 -30.00
CA SER A 602 4.37 -43.00 -29.41
C SER A 602 5.40 -43.63 -28.45
N SER A 603 4.85 -44.27 -27.43
CA SER A 603 5.38 -45.11 -26.34
C SER A 603 6.46 -46.15 -26.70
N PRO A 604 7.21 -46.72 -25.72
CA PRO A 604 6.70 -47.91 -24.99
C PRO A 604 7.04 -48.00 -23.47
N THR A 605 6.04 -48.43 -22.71
CA THR A 605 6.03 -49.50 -21.67
C THR A 605 7.05 -49.55 -20.49
N MET A 606 6.48 -49.87 -19.31
CA MET A 606 7.08 -50.37 -18.05
C MET A 606 7.77 -49.31 -17.16
N CYS A 607 7.53 -49.21 -15.85
CA CYS A 607 7.24 -50.26 -14.88
C CYS A 607 6.48 -49.70 -13.66
N LYS A 608 5.58 -50.50 -13.08
CA LYS A 608 5.08 -50.35 -11.70
C LYS A 608 6.25 -50.43 -10.72
N LEU A 609 6.19 -49.72 -9.58
CA LEU A 609 6.22 -50.33 -8.24
C LEU A 609 6.25 -49.29 -7.10
N MET A 610 5.40 -49.57 -6.12
CA MET A 610 5.35 -49.14 -4.71
C MET A 610 4.84 -47.74 -4.37
#